data_AF-A0A0J7Y4J2-F1
#
_entry.id   AF-A0A0J7Y4J2-F1
#
_cell.length_a   1.000
_cell.length_b   1.000
_cell.length_c   1.000
_cell.angle_alpha   90.00
_cell.angle_beta   90.00
_cell.angle_gamma   90.00
#
_symmetry.space_group_name_H-M   'P 1'
#
loop_
_entity.id
_entity.type
_entity.pdbx_description
1 polymer ?
#
loop_
_entity_poly.entity_id
_entity_poly.type
_entity_poly.pdbx_seq_one_letter_code
_entity_poly.pdbx_strand_id
1 'polypeptide(L)'
;MYLSSKGAVPIATMPFPYATNALKKLNRESPERIEEIKALTEHIAKLEAEGPDNSRAVVGDNQPPEDVAPAVKISGRAAIDAHVSDLLTEAVNWADGVAIENEGQAAEVGKLYRSLQQAAELVKDNAAAEKKPHNDAVTEIQSWNNGYVAKGLKGTPDGTLTKAIAATGRLSTAWMTKQEDERKAREKIAADAALAAAKEAMALREEAKETTDIAVMDRAEDALAGAKALLRQADGVAKEKVRVAAGQGVRAVGLRSVWHADLVDGPNSWALAYSHYKQNPEFMAEFHALIKRWADRDAKIEAHRGAGVPGFNFREEKVAA
;
A
#
# COMPACT_ATOMS: atom_id res chain seq x y z
N MET A 1 -37.70 73.13 0.91
CA MET A 1 -37.87 72.19 2.05
C MET A 1 -38.20 70.82 1.48
N TYR A 2 -37.71 69.74 2.06
CA TYR A 2 -38.10 68.37 1.70
C TYR A 2 -39.22 67.91 2.64
N LEU A 3 -40.39 67.55 2.09
CA LEU A 3 -41.47 67.01 2.91
C LEU A 3 -41.27 65.51 3.12
N SER A 4 -40.75 65.15 4.29
CA SER A 4 -40.63 63.75 4.72
C SER A 4 -41.92 63.28 5.43
N SER A 5 -42.07 61.97 5.61
CA SER A 5 -43.16 61.40 6.40
C SER A 5 -43.15 61.81 7.88
N LYS A 6 -42.07 62.45 8.36
CA LYS A 6 -41.92 62.98 9.73
C LYS A 6 -42.02 64.51 9.80
N GLY A 7 -42.32 65.19 8.69
CA GLY A 7 -42.44 66.65 8.61
C GLY A 7 -41.49 67.29 7.60
N ALA A 8 -41.63 68.62 7.42
CA ALA A 8 -40.82 69.42 6.51
C ALA A 8 -39.39 69.62 7.05
N VAL A 9 -38.39 69.21 6.26
CA VAL A 9 -36.97 69.33 6.63
C VAL A 9 -36.27 70.33 5.69
N PRO A 10 -35.46 71.28 6.21
CA PRO A 10 -34.63 72.15 5.37
C PRO A 10 -33.61 71.35 4.57
N ILE A 11 -33.59 71.54 3.24
CA ILE A 11 -32.68 70.81 2.34
C ILE A 11 -31.22 71.21 2.60
N ALA A 12 -30.96 72.48 2.87
CA ALA A 12 -29.62 73.03 3.09
C ALA A 12 -28.87 72.45 4.31
N THR A 13 -29.57 71.81 5.25
CA THR A 13 -28.98 71.24 6.47
C THR A 13 -28.87 69.72 6.41
N MET A 14 -29.21 69.09 5.27
CA MET A 14 -29.19 67.65 5.13
C MET A 14 -27.76 67.12 4.94
N PRO A 15 -27.34 66.09 5.72
CA PRO A 15 -26.09 65.38 5.47
C PRO A 15 -26.10 64.64 4.13
N PHE A 16 -24.92 64.46 3.52
CA PHE A 16 -24.77 63.86 2.19
C PHE A 16 -25.50 62.51 1.99
N PRO A 17 -25.41 61.52 2.92
CA PRO A 17 -26.13 60.25 2.78
C PRO A 17 -27.65 60.40 2.89
N TYR A 18 -28.12 61.41 3.61
CA TYR A 18 -29.55 61.65 3.79
C TYR A 18 -30.16 62.36 2.59
N ALA A 19 -29.48 63.38 2.05
CA ALA A 19 -29.89 64.10 0.85
C ALA A 19 -29.97 63.17 -0.38
N THR A 20 -28.97 62.30 -0.57
CA THR A 20 -28.93 61.33 -1.68
C THR A 20 -30.06 60.30 -1.62
N ASN A 21 -30.40 59.81 -0.42
CA ASN A 21 -31.54 58.89 -0.23
C ASN A 21 -32.89 59.60 -0.42
N ALA A 22 -33.02 60.85 0.04
CA ALA A 22 -34.22 61.66 -0.16
C ALA A 22 -34.49 61.93 -1.65
N LEU A 23 -33.45 62.25 -2.44
CA LEU A 23 -33.54 62.45 -3.89
C LEU A 23 -33.99 61.17 -4.61
N LYS A 24 -33.37 60.02 -4.29
CA LYS A 24 -33.75 58.72 -4.86
C LYS A 24 -35.22 58.39 -4.59
N LYS A 25 -35.69 58.70 -3.38
CA LYS A 25 -37.10 58.49 -3.01
C LYS A 25 -38.04 59.41 -3.78
N LEU A 26 -37.72 60.70 -3.90
CA LEU A 26 -38.58 61.65 -4.62
C LEU A 26 -38.71 61.30 -6.11
N ASN A 27 -37.59 60.94 -6.76
CA ASN A 27 -37.59 60.52 -8.16
C ASN A 27 -38.42 59.25 -8.42
N ARG A 28 -38.58 58.38 -7.41
CA ARG A 28 -39.35 57.13 -7.54
C ARG A 28 -40.84 57.31 -7.28
N GLU A 29 -41.18 58.08 -6.26
CA GLU A 29 -42.55 58.11 -5.71
C GLU A 29 -43.33 59.37 -6.10
N SER A 30 -42.67 60.47 -6.45
CA SER A 30 -43.32 61.74 -6.77
C SER A 30 -42.46 62.59 -7.73
N PRO A 31 -42.25 62.12 -8.97
CA PRO A 31 -41.38 62.78 -9.97
C PRO A 31 -41.89 64.17 -10.40
N GLU A 32 -43.17 64.48 -10.17
CA GLU A 32 -43.80 65.78 -10.42
C GLU A 32 -43.33 66.91 -9.48
N ARG A 33 -42.62 66.59 -8.38
CA ARG A 33 -42.08 67.58 -7.42
C ARG A 33 -40.72 68.12 -7.87
N ILE A 34 -40.71 68.72 -9.06
CA ILE A 34 -39.52 69.12 -9.83
C ILE A 34 -38.63 70.11 -9.06
N GLU A 35 -39.21 71.07 -8.34
CA GLU A 35 -38.44 72.08 -7.60
C GLU A 35 -37.67 71.49 -6.41
N GLU A 36 -38.23 70.48 -5.74
CA GLU A 36 -37.57 69.79 -4.63
C GLU A 36 -36.47 68.84 -5.11
N ILE A 37 -36.69 68.17 -6.25
CA ILE A 37 -35.65 67.39 -6.94
C ILE A 37 -34.48 68.29 -7.29
N LYS A 38 -34.75 69.42 -7.95
CA LYS A 38 -33.71 70.39 -8.34
C LYS A 38 -32.92 70.90 -7.13
N ALA A 39 -33.61 71.29 -6.06
CA ALA A 39 -32.97 71.77 -4.83
C ALA A 39 -32.13 70.70 -4.13
N LEU A 40 -32.57 69.43 -4.11
CA LEU A 40 -31.79 68.31 -3.56
C LEU A 40 -30.59 67.98 -4.43
N THR A 41 -30.72 68.02 -5.76
CA THR A 41 -29.62 67.79 -6.69
C THR A 41 -28.53 68.87 -6.55
N GLU A 42 -28.92 70.14 -6.45
CA GLU A 42 -27.99 71.26 -6.23
C GLU A 42 -27.27 71.15 -4.87
N HIS A 43 -27.98 70.75 -3.80
CA HIS A 43 -27.40 70.57 -2.47
C HIS A 43 -26.43 69.38 -2.42
N ILE A 44 -26.75 68.27 -3.08
CA ILE A 44 -25.85 67.11 -3.22
C ILE A 44 -24.59 67.51 -4.00
N ALA A 45 -24.72 68.22 -5.12
CA ALA A 45 -23.57 68.68 -5.90
C ALA A 45 -22.67 69.63 -5.09
N LYS A 46 -23.26 70.47 -4.23
CA LYS A 46 -22.52 71.32 -3.29
C LYS A 46 -21.75 70.48 -2.26
N LEU A 47 -22.38 69.48 -1.65
CA LEU A 47 -21.74 68.60 -0.68
C LEU A 47 -20.65 67.68 -1.30
N GLU A 48 -20.80 67.28 -2.56
CA GLU A 48 -19.76 66.55 -3.30
C GLU A 48 -18.56 67.45 -3.62
N ALA A 49 -18.82 68.71 -3.96
CA ALA A 49 -17.77 69.70 -4.20
C ALA A 49 -17.02 70.11 -2.92
N GLU A 50 -17.67 70.07 -1.76
CA GLU A 50 -17.07 70.45 -0.47
C GLU A 50 -16.18 69.34 0.13
N GLY A 51 -16.28 68.09 -0.33
CA GLY A 51 -15.46 66.97 0.16
C GLY A 51 -15.66 66.66 1.65
N PRO A 52 -15.20 65.51 2.18
CA PRO A 52 -15.41 65.18 3.59
C PRO A 52 -14.48 66.03 4.49
N ASP A 53 -15.01 67.14 5.03
CA ASP A 53 -14.38 67.86 6.15
C ASP A 53 -14.54 67.05 7.45
N ASN A 54 -13.64 66.10 7.66
CA ASN A 54 -13.49 65.40 8.93
C ASN A 54 -12.64 66.25 9.89
N SER A 55 -13.28 67.24 10.51
CA SER A 55 -12.73 67.94 11.67
C SER A 55 -12.61 66.98 12.86
N ARG A 56 -11.38 66.52 13.11
CA ARG A 56 -11.00 65.72 14.28
C ARG A 56 -11.31 66.48 15.58
N ALA A 57 -12.32 66.03 16.32
CA ALA A 57 -12.37 66.25 17.76
C ALA A 57 -11.55 65.16 18.46
N VAL A 58 -10.39 65.54 19.00
CA VAL A 58 -9.64 64.74 19.97
C VAL A 58 -10.32 64.91 21.32
N VAL A 59 -10.91 63.83 21.85
CA VAL A 59 -11.14 63.65 23.28
C VAL A 59 -10.85 62.18 23.59
N GLY A 60 -9.66 61.96 24.14
CA GLY A 60 -9.35 60.73 24.87
C GLY A 60 -9.91 60.84 26.29
N ASP A 61 -10.73 59.86 26.67
CA ASP A 61 -10.68 59.15 27.96
C ASP A 61 -11.90 58.24 28.05
N ASN A 62 -11.78 57.07 27.42
CA ASN A 62 -12.31 55.82 27.93
C ASN A 62 -11.69 54.72 27.09
N GLN A 63 -10.66 54.10 27.65
CA GLN A 63 -10.00 52.92 27.12
C GLN A 63 -11.08 51.82 26.99
N PRO A 64 -11.45 51.39 25.78
CA PRO A 64 -12.26 50.18 25.63
C PRO A 64 -11.41 49.00 26.14
N PRO A 65 -12.02 47.90 26.64
CA PRO A 65 -11.26 46.67 26.88
C PRO A 65 -10.53 46.34 25.59
N GLU A 66 -9.22 46.08 25.67
CA GLU A 66 -8.41 45.74 24.50
C GLU A 66 -9.15 44.72 23.64
N ASP A 67 -9.39 45.08 22.38
CA ASP A 67 -9.72 44.11 21.35
C ASP A 67 -8.61 43.06 21.42
N VAL A 68 -8.96 41.86 21.92
CA VAL A 68 -8.07 40.69 21.93
C VAL A 68 -7.56 40.57 20.50
N ALA A 69 -6.28 40.89 20.31
CA ALA A 69 -5.63 40.83 19.01
C ALA A 69 -6.00 39.49 18.36
N PRO A 70 -6.38 39.45 17.06
CA PRO A 70 -6.72 38.19 16.42
C PRO A 70 -5.54 37.24 16.60
N ALA A 71 -5.80 36.08 17.22
CA ALA A 71 -4.80 35.06 17.51
C ALA A 71 -3.86 34.91 16.29
N VAL A 72 -2.58 35.18 16.51
CA VAL A 72 -1.54 35.10 15.47
C VAL A 72 -1.69 33.73 14.82
N LYS A 73 -2.08 33.69 13.54
CA LYS A 73 -2.22 32.43 12.79
C LYS A 73 -0.81 31.92 12.50
N ILE A 74 -0.24 31.17 13.45
CA ILE A 74 1.02 30.46 13.28
C ILE A 74 0.79 29.44 12.17
N SER A 75 1.38 29.69 11.00
CA SER A 75 1.17 28.90 9.81
C SER A 75 2.49 28.72 9.06
N GLY A 76 2.66 27.53 8.49
CA GLY A 76 3.91 27.10 7.90
C GLY A 76 4.87 26.48 8.94
N ARG A 77 5.59 25.45 8.49
CA ARG A 77 6.45 24.62 9.32
C ARG A 77 7.45 25.40 10.16
N ALA A 78 8.16 26.36 9.55
CA ALA A 78 9.16 27.15 10.25
C ALA A 78 8.59 27.99 11.40
N ALA A 79 7.36 28.50 11.25
CA ALA A 79 6.69 29.28 12.30
C ALA A 79 6.18 28.39 13.44
N ILE A 80 5.69 27.19 13.10
CA ILE A 80 5.28 26.18 14.09
C ILE A 80 6.50 25.68 14.87
N ASP A 81 7.61 25.39 14.18
CA ASP A 81 8.85 24.92 14.81
C ASP A 81 9.42 25.94 15.81
N ALA A 82 9.42 27.22 15.43
CA ALA A 82 9.83 28.31 16.32
C ALA A 82 8.92 28.41 17.55
N HIS A 83 7.59 28.44 17.35
CA HIS A 83 6.62 28.53 18.45
C HIS A 83 6.69 27.34 19.42
N VAL A 84 6.83 26.13 18.89
CA VAL A 84 6.99 24.92 19.70
C VAL A 84 8.30 24.99 20.50
N SER A 85 9.39 25.45 19.88
CA SER A 85 10.69 25.58 20.55
C SER A 85 10.66 26.59 21.69
N ASP A 86 9.95 27.71 21.52
CA ASP A 86 9.74 28.70 22.57
C ASP A 86 8.96 28.11 23.74
N LEU A 87 7.82 27.46 23.47
CA LEU A 87 7.00 26.82 24.51
C LEU A 87 7.73 25.69 25.24
N LEU A 88 8.57 24.92 24.54
CA LEU A 88 9.38 23.87 25.16
C LEU A 88 10.47 24.46 26.06
N THR A 89 11.06 25.59 25.68
CA THR A 89 12.02 26.30 26.52
C THR A 89 11.34 26.80 27.81
N GLU A 90 10.13 27.36 27.70
CA GLU A 90 9.33 27.76 28.86
C GLU A 90 8.95 26.56 29.74
N ALA A 91 8.60 25.42 29.13
CA ALA A 91 8.26 24.20 29.86
C ALA A 91 9.44 23.69 30.70
N VAL A 92 10.66 23.76 30.18
CA VAL A 92 11.88 23.39 30.94
C VAL A 92 12.05 24.29 32.17
N ASN A 93 11.75 25.59 32.05
CA ASN A 93 11.87 26.54 33.16
C ASN A 93 10.82 26.29 34.26
N TRP A 94 9.62 25.84 33.92
CA TRP A 94 8.54 25.58 34.88
C TRP A 94 8.51 24.14 35.43
N ALA A 95 9.02 23.17 34.68
CA ALA A 95 9.01 21.75 35.04
C ALA A 95 10.39 21.27 35.57
N ASP A 96 10.99 22.07 36.45
CA ASP A 96 12.33 21.85 37.03
C ASP A 96 12.33 20.97 38.29
N GLY A 97 11.14 20.61 38.79
CA GLY A 97 10.94 19.79 39.99
C GLY A 97 10.67 20.58 41.27
N VAL A 98 10.59 21.91 41.20
CA VAL A 98 10.19 22.77 42.32
C VAL A 98 8.66 22.73 42.50
N ALA A 99 8.20 22.72 43.75
CA ALA A 99 6.76 22.71 44.06
C ALA A 99 6.11 24.08 43.77
N ILE A 100 4.88 24.07 43.26
CA ILE A 100 4.08 25.28 43.06
C ILE A 100 3.64 25.82 44.43
N GLU A 101 3.92 27.09 44.72
CA GLU A 101 3.74 27.70 46.04
C GLU A 101 2.49 28.59 46.14
N ASN A 102 1.95 29.06 45.01
CA ASN A 102 0.78 29.94 44.98
C ASN A 102 -0.13 29.73 43.76
N GLU A 103 -1.37 30.22 43.86
CA GLU A 103 -2.39 30.10 42.81
C GLU A 103 -2.00 30.79 41.50
N GLY A 104 -1.23 31.88 41.56
CA GLY A 104 -0.71 32.57 40.39
C GLY A 104 0.23 31.70 39.55
N GLN A 105 1.17 31.01 40.20
CA GLN A 105 2.06 30.03 39.55
C GLN A 105 1.27 28.86 38.94
N ALA A 106 0.27 28.35 39.66
CA ALA A 106 -0.61 27.30 39.13
C ALA A 106 -1.36 27.75 37.86
N ALA A 107 -1.83 29.00 37.82
CA ALA A 107 -2.50 29.57 36.66
C ALA A 107 -1.57 29.70 35.44
N GLU A 108 -0.33 30.16 35.63
CA GLU A 108 0.65 30.27 34.53
C GLU A 108 1.07 28.90 33.98
N VAL A 109 1.35 27.93 34.85
CA VAL A 109 1.60 26.53 34.42
C VAL A 109 0.39 25.96 33.67
N GLY A 110 -0.82 26.26 34.12
CA GLY A 110 -2.05 25.87 33.43
C GLY A 110 -2.19 26.46 32.02
N LYS A 111 -1.82 27.74 31.83
CA LYS A 111 -1.79 28.39 30.52
C LYS A 111 -0.73 27.76 29.60
N LEU A 112 0.48 27.51 30.12
CA LEU A 112 1.56 26.87 29.38
C LEU A 112 1.17 25.45 28.93
N TYR A 113 0.56 24.67 29.82
CA TYR A 113 0.05 23.33 29.51
C TYR A 113 -0.97 23.35 28.36
N ARG A 114 -1.94 24.28 28.40
CA ARG A 114 -2.92 24.42 27.30
C ARG A 114 -2.27 24.86 25.99
N SER A 115 -1.29 25.75 26.06
CA SER A 115 -0.55 26.23 24.89
C SER A 115 0.27 25.11 24.24
N LEU A 116 0.91 24.25 25.03
CA LEU A 116 1.60 23.05 24.56
C LEU A 116 0.64 22.06 23.88
N GLN A 117 -0.57 21.84 24.44
CA GLN A 117 -1.59 20.99 23.81
C GLN A 117 -2.03 21.55 22.45
N GLN A 118 -2.22 22.86 22.35
CA GLN A 118 -2.60 23.53 21.11
C GLN A 118 -1.48 23.45 20.07
N ALA A 119 -0.22 23.67 20.48
CA ALA A 119 0.94 23.54 19.60
C ALA A 119 1.12 22.10 19.08
N ALA A 120 0.85 21.10 19.92
CA ALA A 120 0.88 19.70 19.49
C ALA A 120 -0.17 19.38 18.40
N GLU A 121 -1.35 20.00 18.49
CA GLU A 121 -2.38 19.84 17.46
C GLU A 121 -2.01 20.58 16.17
N LEU A 122 -1.46 21.80 16.26
CA LEU A 122 -0.95 22.55 15.10
C LEU A 122 0.10 21.76 14.30
N VAL A 123 1.01 21.05 14.99
CA VAL A 123 2.00 20.18 14.33
C VAL A 123 1.32 19.04 13.57
N LYS A 124 0.32 18.38 14.17
CA LYS A 124 -0.41 17.28 13.52
C LYS A 124 -1.20 17.76 12.31
N ASP A 125 -1.90 18.89 12.44
CA ASP A 125 -2.70 19.48 11.37
C ASP A 125 -1.82 19.91 10.20
N ASN A 126 -0.68 20.55 10.47
CA ASN A 126 0.27 20.91 9.41
C ASN A 126 0.84 19.66 8.74
N ALA A 127 1.21 18.63 9.51
CA ALA A 127 1.69 17.37 8.93
C ALA A 127 0.61 16.65 8.09
N ALA A 128 -0.65 16.70 8.49
CA ALA A 128 -1.77 16.15 7.72
C ALA A 128 -1.98 16.93 6.42
N ALA A 129 -1.90 18.27 6.47
CA ALA A 129 -2.01 19.13 5.30
C ALA A 129 -0.86 18.91 4.31
N GLU A 130 0.39 18.80 4.79
CA GLU A 130 1.56 18.49 3.97
C GLU A 130 1.47 17.10 3.33
N LYS A 131 1.02 16.09 4.08
CA LYS A 131 0.91 14.71 3.58
C LYS A 131 -0.21 14.53 2.57
N LYS A 132 -1.29 15.29 2.66
CA LYS A 132 -2.48 15.14 1.82
C LYS A 132 -2.16 15.10 0.31
N PRO A 133 -1.51 16.10 -0.31
CA PRO A 133 -1.22 16.06 -1.74
C PRO A 133 -0.32 14.88 -2.14
N HIS A 134 0.59 14.45 -1.26
CA HIS A 134 1.43 13.28 -1.51
C HIS A 134 0.65 11.97 -1.46
N ASN A 135 -0.23 11.81 -0.49
CA ASN A 135 -1.09 10.63 -0.37
C ASN A 135 -2.10 10.55 -1.52
N ASP A 136 -2.63 11.69 -1.96
CA ASP A 136 -3.53 11.78 -3.12
C ASP A 136 -2.78 11.35 -4.39
N ALA A 137 -1.57 11.88 -4.62
CA ALA A 137 -0.73 11.50 -5.77
C ALA A 137 -0.35 10.01 -5.75
N VAL A 138 0.01 9.46 -4.58
CA VAL A 138 0.31 8.03 -4.42
C VAL A 138 -0.92 7.18 -4.74
N THR A 139 -2.10 7.61 -4.29
CA THR A 139 -3.36 6.91 -4.52
C THR A 139 -3.73 6.90 -6.00
N GLU A 140 -3.56 8.03 -6.70
CA GLU A 140 -3.76 8.12 -8.14
C GLU A 140 -2.82 7.16 -8.89
N ILE A 141 -1.52 7.17 -8.54
CA ILE A 141 -0.53 6.27 -9.13
C ILE A 141 -0.89 4.81 -8.89
N GLN A 142 -1.26 4.46 -7.66
CA GLN A 142 -1.66 3.11 -7.32
C GLN A 142 -2.91 2.69 -8.06
N SER A 143 -3.90 3.56 -8.21
CA SER A 143 -5.15 3.25 -8.90
C SER A 143 -4.93 2.83 -10.35
N TRP A 144 -4.24 3.65 -11.15
CA TRP A 144 -4.01 3.30 -12.56
C TRP A 144 -3.07 2.11 -12.71
N ASN A 145 -2.02 2.03 -11.88
CA ASN A 145 -1.06 0.93 -11.93
C ASN A 145 -1.72 -0.40 -11.59
N ASN A 146 -2.52 -0.42 -10.51
CA ASN A 146 -3.29 -1.60 -10.11
C ASN A 146 -4.27 -2.04 -11.21
N GLY A 147 -4.87 -1.10 -11.95
CA GLY A 147 -5.71 -1.42 -13.11
C GLY A 147 -5.03 -2.31 -14.16
N TYR A 148 -3.70 -2.24 -14.28
CA TYR A 148 -2.92 -3.04 -15.21
C TYR A 148 -2.22 -4.24 -14.57
N VAL A 149 -1.56 -4.06 -13.43
CA VAL A 149 -0.61 -5.05 -12.89
C VAL A 149 -0.99 -5.62 -11.53
N ALA A 150 -2.12 -5.22 -10.93
CA ALA A 150 -2.56 -5.80 -9.66
C ALA A 150 -2.62 -7.32 -9.75
N LYS A 151 -2.21 -8.00 -8.68
CA LYS A 151 -2.24 -9.46 -8.57
C LYS A 151 -2.47 -9.87 -7.12
N GLY A 152 -3.58 -10.54 -6.85
CA GLY A 152 -3.88 -11.12 -5.53
C GLY A 152 -4.03 -10.10 -4.40
N LEU A 153 -4.34 -8.84 -4.74
CA LEU A 153 -4.60 -7.78 -3.76
C LEU A 153 -6.03 -7.92 -3.23
N LYS A 154 -6.18 -7.94 -1.90
CA LYS A 154 -7.49 -8.04 -1.26
C LYS A 154 -8.36 -6.86 -1.66
N GLY A 155 -9.56 -7.14 -2.19
CA GLY A 155 -10.53 -6.12 -2.60
C GLY A 155 -10.19 -5.37 -3.89
N THR A 156 -9.09 -5.70 -4.56
CA THR A 156 -8.71 -5.13 -5.87
C THR A 156 -8.69 -6.24 -6.92
N PRO A 157 -9.49 -6.14 -8.00
CA PRO A 157 -9.42 -7.12 -9.08
C PRO A 157 -8.02 -7.20 -9.69
N ASP A 158 -7.64 -8.38 -10.17
CA ASP A 158 -6.39 -8.51 -10.94
C ASP A 158 -6.40 -7.59 -12.15
N GLY A 159 -5.25 -6.98 -12.41
CA GLY A 159 -5.04 -6.04 -13.49
C GLY A 159 -5.16 -6.69 -14.87
N THR A 160 -5.45 -5.87 -15.88
CA THR A 160 -5.68 -6.34 -17.25
C THR A 160 -4.46 -7.03 -17.87
N LEU A 161 -3.24 -6.51 -17.67
CA LEU A 161 -2.00 -7.15 -18.12
C LEU A 161 -1.74 -8.44 -17.34
N THR A 162 -1.96 -8.46 -16.02
CA THR A 162 -1.84 -9.68 -15.20
C THR A 162 -2.72 -10.81 -15.77
N LYS A 163 -3.98 -10.51 -16.10
CA LYS A 163 -4.91 -11.46 -16.71
C LYS A 163 -4.45 -11.92 -18.09
N ALA A 164 -4.01 -11.00 -18.95
CA ALA A 164 -3.53 -11.32 -20.30
C ALA A 164 -2.28 -12.21 -20.27
N ILE A 165 -1.31 -11.90 -19.39
CA ILE A 165 -0.11 -12.71 -19.16
C ILE A 165 -0.49 -14.10 -18.66
N ALA A 166 -1.42 -14.20 -17.71
CA ALA A 166 -1.90 -15.49 -17.21
C ALA A 166 -2.59 -16.32 -18.32
N ALA A 167 -3.45 -15.71 -19.12
CA ALA A 167 -4.17 -16.39 -20.19
C ALA A 167 -3.23 -16.88 -21.31
N THR A 168 -2.35 -16.00 -21.81
CA THR A 168 -1.36 -16.34 -22.84
C THR A 168 -0.30 -17.34 -22.33
N GLY A 169 0.06 -17.24 -21.04
CA GLY A 169 0.91 -18.21 -20.36
C GLY A 169 0.27 -19.60 -20.32
N ARG A 170 -1.02 -19.70 -19.95
CA ARG A 170 -1.76 -20.99 -19.95
C ARG A 170 -1.85 -21.59 -21.36
N LEU A 171 -2.11 -20.78 -22.37
CA LEU A 171 -2.13 -21.23 -23.76
C LEU A 171 -0.77 -21.78 -24.20
N SER A 172 0.30 -21.04 -23.89
CA SER A 172 1.68 -21.46 -24.19
C SER A 172 2.05 -22.75 -23.46
N THR A 173 1.69 -22.87 -22.18
CA THR A 173 1.89 -24.09 -21.39
C THR A 173 1.15 -25.28 -22.00
N ALA A 174 -0.13 -25.13 -22.34
CA ALA A 174 -0.90 -26.22 -22.94
C ALA A 174 -0.28 -26.73 -24.24
N TRP A 175 0.19 -25.82 -25.10
CA TRP A 175 0.92 -26.18 -26.31
C TRP A 175 2.24 -26.93 -26.02
N MET A 176 3.06 -26.40 -25.11
CA MET A 176 4.32 -27.04 -24.74
C MET A 176 4.12 -28.40 -24.07
N THR A 177 3.07 -28.58 -23.27
CA THR A 177 2.72 -29.87 -22.67
C THR A 177 2.37 -30.88 -23.76
N LYS A 178 1.56 -30.51 -24.76
CA LYS A 178 1.28 -31.38 -25.90
C LYS A 178 2.56 -31.80 -26.64
N GLN A 179 3.46 -30.86 -26.89
CA GLN A 179 4.75 -31.14 -27.54
C GLN A 179 5.65 -32.04 -26.67
N GLU A 180 5.63 -31.86 -25.35
CA GLU A 180 6.34 -32.70 -24.39
C GLU A 180 5.79 -34.13 -24.38
N ASP A 181 4.47 -34.29 -24.42
CA ASP A 181 3.82 -35.60 -24.48
C ASP A 181 4.12 -36.30 -25.82
N GLU A 182 4.11 -35.57 -26.94
CA GLU A 182 4.54 -36.06 -28.25
C GLU A 182 6.03 -36.48 -28.24
N ARG A 183 6.91 -35.71 -27.58
CA ARG A 183 8.32 -36.10 -27.40
C ARG A 183 8.43 -37.36 -26.55
N LYS A 184 7.75 -37.45 -25.42
CA LYS A 184 7.76 -38.64 -24.54
C LYS A 184 7.23 -39.88 -25.24
N ALA A 185 6.21 -39.75 -26.09
CA ALA A 185 5.73 -40.86 -26.91
C ALA A 185 6.80 -41.33 -27.91
N ARG A 186 7.47 -40.40 -28.59
CA ARG A 186 8.61 -40.72 -29.48
C ARG A 186 9.78 -41.34 -28.71
N GLU A 187 10.07 -40.83 -27.52
CA GLU A 187 11.11 -41.32 -26.63
C GLU A 187 10.83 -42.76 -26.20
N LYS A 188 9.59 -43.06 -25.78
CA LYS A 188 9.16 -44.41 -25.43
C LYS A 188 9.28 -45.37 -26.61
N ILE A 189 8.80 -45.00 -27.79
CA ILE A 189 8.91 -45.83 -29.00
C ILE A 189 10.38 -46.11 -29.34
N ALA A 190 11.24 -45.08 -29.29
CA ALA A 190 12.67 -45.21 -29.57
C ALA A 190 13.38 -46.07 -28.51
N ALA A 191 13.02 -45.92 -27.23
CA ALA A 191 13.56 -46.72 -26.13
C ALA A 191 13.14 -48.18 -26.23
N ASP A 192 11.86 -48.46 -26.52
CA ASP A 192 11.33 -49.81 -26.69
C ASP A 192 12.00 -50.51 -27.90
N ALA A 193 12.17 -49.79 -29.02
CA ALA A 193 12.88 -50.29 -30.21
C ALA A 193 14.37 -50.56 -29.92
N ALA A 194 15.05 -49.65 -29.21
CA ALA A 194 16.44 -49.84 -28.82
C ALA A 194 16.61 -51.01 -27.84
N LEU A 195 15.68 -51.20 -26.90
CA LEU A 195 15.67 -52.32 -25.96
C LEU A 195 15.47 -53.65 -26.69
N ALA A 196 14.53 -53.72 -27.64
CA ALA A 196 14.28 -54.91 -28.45
C ALA A 196 15.52 -55.29 -29.28
N ALA A 197 16.09 -54.32 -30.02
CA ALA A 197 17.28 -54.55 -30.82
C ALA A 197 18.51 -54.92 -29.97
N ALA A 198 18.66 -54.34 -28.78
CA ALA A 198 19.73 -54.71 -27.86
C ALA A 198 19.60 -56.15 -27.35
N LYS A 199 18.37 -56.60 -27.04
CA LYS A 199 18.12 -58.00 -26.64
C LYS A 199 18.42 -58.97 -27.76
N GLU A 200 17.99 -58.67 -28.98
CA GLU A 200 18.26 -59.49 -30.17
C GLU A 200 19.76 -59.55 -30.49
N ALA A 201 20.45 -58.40 -30.48
CA ALA A 201 21.90 -58.35 -30.69
C ALA A 201 22.67 -59.13 -29.62
N MET A 202 22.23 -59.10 -28.36
CA MET A 202 22.86 -59.89 -27.30
C MET A 202 22.63 -61.39 -27.51
N ALA A 203 21.43 -61.81 -27.90
CA ALA A 203 21.13 -63.21 -28.21
C ALA A 203 21.98 -63.74 -29.39
N LEU A 204 22.03 -63.00 -30.50
CA LEU A 204 22.87 -63.34 -31.65
C LEU A 204 24.36 -63.36 -31.31
N ARG A 205 24.80 -62.48 -30.41
CA ARG A 205 26.19 -62.45 -29.95
C ARG A 205 26.53 -63.65 -29.06
N GLU A 206 25.62 -64.11 -28.21
CA GLU A 206 25.83 -65.36 -27.45
C GLU A 206 25.92 -66.56 -28.39
N GLU A 207 25.08 -66.65 -29.42
CA GLU A 207 25.15 -67.70 -30.45
C GLU A 207 26.47 -67.64 -31.25
N ALA A 208 26.92 -66.42 -31.60
CA ALA A 208 28.17 -66.21 -32.32
C ALA A 208 29.45 -66.56 -31.53
N LYS A 209 29.39 -66.71 -30.20
CA LYS A 209 30.56 -67.14 -29.40
C LYS A 209 30.91 -68.60 -29.58
N GLU A 210 29.90 -69.44 -29.82
CA GLU A 210 30.04 -70.90 -29.86
C GLU A 210 30.20 -71.43 -31.28
N THR A 211 30.05 -70.58 -32.31
CA THR A 211 30.12 -70.97 -33.72
C THR A 211 31.50 -70.72 -34.34
N THR A 212 31.78 -71.42 -35.43
CA THR A 212 32.94 -71.18 -36.32
C THR A 212 32.51 -70.63 -37.69
N ASP A 213 31.21 -70.36 -37.87
CA ASP A 213 30.66 -69.79 -39.10
C ASP A 213 30.77 -68.26 -39.09
N ILE A 214 31.59 -67.72 -40.01
CA ILE A 214 31.81 -66.27 -40.19
C ILE A 214 30.49 -65.55 -40.49
N ALA A 215 29.55 -66.16 -41.22
CA ALA A 215 28.29 -65.52 -41.56
C ALA A 215 27.37 -65.31 -40.33
N VAL A 216 27.54 -66.10 -39.27
CA VAL A 216 26.83 -65.93 -37.99
C VAL A 216 27.50 -64.83 -37.16
N MET A 217 28.83 -64.76 -37.19
CA MET A 217 29.60 -63.69 -36.54
C MET A 217 29.28 -62.32 -37.15
N ASP A 218 29.28 -62.21 -38.49
CA ASP A 218 28.96 -60.96 -39.21
C ASP A 218 27.53 -60.47 -38.89
N ARG A 219 26.55 -61.40 -38.86
CA ARG A 219 25.17 -61.06 -38.47
C ARG A 219 25.07 -60.52 -37.04
N ALA A 220 25.83 -61.07 -36.10
CA ALA A 220 25.86 -60.58 -34.72
C ALA A 220 26.53 -59.19 -34.62
N GLU A 221 27.58 -58.93 -35.40
CA GLU A 221 28.22 -57.62 -35.47
C GLU A 221 27.30 -56.56 -36.08
N ASP A 222 26.61 -56.88 -37.18
CA ASP A 222 25.62 -56.01 -37.81
C ASP A 222 24.44 -55.70 -36.87
N ALA A 223 23.91 -56.71 -36.17
CA ALA A 223 22.84 -56.53 -35.18
C ALA A 223 23.29 -55.61 -34.03
N LEU A 224 24.52 -55.77 -33.55
CA LEU A 224 25.10 -54.93 -32.51
C LEU A 224 25.33 -53.49 -32.99
N ALA A 225 25.77 -53.30 -34.23
CA ALA A 225 25.88 -51.98 -34.85
C ALA A 225 24.51 -51.29 -34.97
N GLY A 226 23.47 -52.03 -35.38
CA GLY A 226 22.09 -51.57 -35.44
C GLY A 226 21.53 -51.17 -34.07
N ALA A 227 21.73 -52.00 -33.05
CA ALA A 227 21.33 -51.70 -31.67
C ALA A 227 22.01 -50.43 -31.12
N LYS A 228 23.32 -50.25 -31.39
CA LYS A 228 24.05 -49.02 -31.02
C LYS A 228 23.50 -47.78 -31.73
N ALA A 229 23.09 -47.88 -32.99
CA ALA A 229 22.49 -46.77 -33.72
C ALA A 229 21.13 -46.37 -33.12
N LEU A 230 20.29 -47.35 -32.77
CA LEU A 230 19.00 -47.11 -32.14
C LEU A 230 19.14 -46.51 -30.73
N LEU A 231 20.12 -46.96 -29.94
CA LEU A 231 20.43 -46.34 -28.64
C LEU A 231 20.82 -44.87 -28.78
N ARG A 232 21.65 -44.52 -29.78
CA ARG A 232 21.99 -43.11 -30.07
C ARG A 232 20.78 -42.29 -30.49
N GLN A 233 19.86 -42.88 -31.25
CA GLN A 233 18.62 -42.24 -31.64
C GLN A 233 17.72 -41.98 -30.42
N ALA A 234 17.55 -42.98 -29.55
CA ALA A 234 16.80 -42.83 -28.29
C ALA A 234 17.38 -41.73 -27.40
N ASP A 235 18.72 -41.71 -27.23
CA ASP A 235 19.43 -40.66 -26.51
C ASP A 235 19.23 -39.26 -27.11
N GLY A 236 19.18 -39.16 -28.44
CA GLY A 236 18.93 -37.92 -29.14
C GLY A 236 17.53 -37.36 -28.84
N VAL A 237 16.51 -38.22 -28.86
CA VAL A 237 15.13 -37.86 -28.54
C VAL A 237 14.99 -37.47 -27.07
N ALA A 238 15.62 -38.22 -26.15
CA ALA A 238 15.58 -37.93 -24.71
C ALA A 238 16.20 -36.57 -24.35
N LYS A 239 17.19 -36.11 -25.11
CA LYS A 239 17.86 -34.82 -24.90
C LYS A 239 17.14 -33.64 -25.57
N GLU A 240 16.11 -33.88 -26.38
CA GLU A 240 15.37 -32.85 -27.11
C GLU A 240 14.58 -31.95 -26.14
N LYS A 241 14.86 -30.64 -26.18
CA LYS A 241 14.21 -29.66 -25.29
C LYS A 241 13.04 -28.99 -26.02
N VAL A 242 11.83 -29.19 -25.49
CA VAL A 242 10.62 -28.50 -25.97
C VAL A 242 10.66 -27.03 -25.56
N ARG A 243 10.66 -26.12 -26.54
CA ARG A 243 10.67 -24.66 -26.34
C ARG A 243 9.90 -23.97 -27.44
N VAL A 244 9.28 -22.83 -27.10
CA VAL A 244 8.65 -21.92 -28.07
C VAL A 244 9.60 -20.75 -28.33
N ALA A 245 10.00 -20.56 -29.58
CA ALA A 245 10.75 -19.38 -29.99
C ALA A 245 9.82 -18.16 -29.99
N ALA A 246 10.19 -17.11 -29.25
CA ALA A 246 9.40 -15.89 -29.17
C ALA A 246 9.66 -14.91 -30.35
N GLY A 247 10.72 -15.15 -31.14
CA GLY A 247 11.11 -14.29 -32.26
C GLY A 247 11.64 -12.91 -31.83
N GLN A 248 12.08 -12.09 -32.80
CA GLN A 248 12.38 -10.66 -32.64
C GLN A 248 13.24 -10.27 -31.41
N GLY A 249 14.26 -11.07 -31.09
CA GLY A 249 15.17 -10.81 -29.96
C GLY A 249 14.60 -11.12 -28.57
N VAL A 250 13.38 -11.66 -28.48
CA VAL A 250 12.76 -12.09 -27.23
C VAL A 250 13.21 -13.52 -26.90
N ARG A 251 13.53 -13.76 -25.61
CA ARG A 251 13.99 -15.09 -25.15
C ARG A 251 12.91 -16.14 -25.35
N ALA A 252 13.33 -17.33 -25.79
CA ALA A 252 12.45 -18.49 -25.89
C ALA A 252 11.85 -18.86 -24.52
N VAL A 253 10.61 -19.35 -24.55
CA VAL A 253 9.88 -19.82 -23.37
C VAL A 253 9.90 -21.34 -23.36
N GLY A 254 10.13 -21.93 -22.18
CA GLY A 254 10.11 -23.39 -21.98
C GLY A 254 9.42 -23.74 -20.67
N LEU A 255 9.06 -25.02 -20.52
CA LEU A 255 8.52 -25.54 -19.27
C LEU A 255 9.61 -25.60 -18.19
N ARG A 256 9.22 -25.33 -16.94
CA ARG A 256 10.07 -25.54 -15.76
C ARG A 256 9.67 -26.85 -15.10
N SER A 257 10.65 -27.64 -14.70
CA SER A 257 10.43 -28.81 -13.86
C SER A 257 10.30 -28.36 -12.40
N VAL A 258 9.19 -28.73 -11.76
CA VAL A 258 9.00 -28.60 -10.32
C VAL A 258 8.83 -30.00 -9.76
N TRP A 259 9.60 -30.34 -8.74
CA TRP A 259 9.58 -31.65 -8.11
C TRP A 259 8.71 -31.57 -6.86
N HIS A 260 7.63 -32.34 -6.85
CA HIS A 260 6.76 -32.50 -5.69
C HIS A 260 6.96 -33.91 -5.13
N ALA A 261 7.04 -34.00 -3.80
CA ALA A 261 7.05 -35.28 -3.10
C ALA A 261 5.62 -35.60 -2.68
N ASP A 262 4.97 -36.52 -3.37
CA ASP A 262 3.67 -37.04 -2.99
C ASP A 262 3.86 -38.25 -2.07
N LEU A 263 3.06 -38.29 -0.99
CA LEU A 263 3.06 -39.45 -0.09
C LEU A 263 2.43 -40.64 -0.81
N VAL A 264 3.14 -41.75 -0.89
CA VAL A 264 2.58 -43.02 -1.33
C VAL A 264 1.58 -43.49 -0.27
N ASP A 265 0.31 -43.69 -0.62
CA ASP A 265 -0.72 -44.19 0.31
C ASP A 265 -0.55 -45.69 0.57
N GLY A 266 0.47 -45.99 1.36
CA GLY A 266 0.85 -47.32 1.79
C GLY A 266 0.89 -47.39 3.31
N PRO A 267 0.71 -48.59 3.90
CA PRO A 267 0.91 -48.78 5.32
C PRO A 267 2.31 -48.29 5.71
N ASN A 268 2.40 -47.47 6.75
CA ASN A 268 3.65 -46.96 7.33
C ASN A 268 4.45 -45.95 6.49
N SER A 269 3.92 -45.35 5.43
CA SER A 269 4.67 -44.38 4.61
C SER A 269 5.26 -43.21 5.42
N TRP A 270 4.51 -42.68 6.40
CA TRP A 270 5.02 -41.66 7.32
C TRP A 270 6.15 -42.16 8.22
N ALA A 271 6.09 -43.41 8.68
CA ALA A 271 7.13 -43.98 9.53
C ALA A 271 8.42 -44.24 8.73
N LEU A 272 8.30 -44.66 7.47
CA LEU A 272 9.45 -44.81 6.56
C LEU A 272 10.07 -43.45 6.23
N ALA A 273 9.26 -42.42 5.96
CA ALA A 273 9.74 -41.07 5.76
C ALA A 273 10.48 -40.54 7.00
N TYR A 274 9.88 -40.71 8.19
CA TYR A 274 10.51 -40.34 9.45
C TYR A 274 11.83 -41.10 9.69
N SER A 275 11.88 -42.41 9.39
CA SER A 275 13.09 -43.22 9.60
C SER A 275 14.25 -42.78 8.71
N HIS A 276 13.96 -42.28 7.52
CA HIS A 276 14.92 -41.65 6.62
C HIS A 276 15.37 -40.28 7.15
N TYR A 277 14.43 -39.39 7.51
CA TYR A 277 14.75 -38.01 7.89
C TYR A 277 15.32 -37.84 9.30
N LYS A 278 15.05 -38.76 10.24
CA LYS A 278 15.56 -38.66 11.62
C LYS A 278 17.09 -38.68 11.74
N GLN A 279 17.78 -39.12 10.68
CA GLN A 279 19.24 -39.08 10.62
C GLN A 279 19.78 -37.66 10.36
N ASN A 280 18.93 -36.76 9.85
CA ASN A 280 19.28 -35.37 9.61
C ASN A 280 19.08 -34.53 10.89
N PRO A 281 20.16 -33.90 11.43
CA PRO A 281 20.07 -33.08 12.64
C PRO A 281 19.13 -31.88 12.53
N GLU A 282 19.05 -31.22 11.37
CA GLU A 282 18.20 -30.04 11.15
C GLU A 282 16.71 -30.42 11.24
N PHE A 283 16.34 -31.51 10.56
CA PHE A 283 14.99 -32.06 10.64
C PHE A 283 14.62 -32.40 12.09
N MET A 284 15.53 -33.04 12.84
CA MET A 284 15.26 -33.39 14.23
C MET A 284 15.11 -32.16 15.13
N ALA A 285 15.87 -31.09 14.89
CA ALA A 285 15.70 -29.83 15.62
C ALA A 285 14.32 -29.20 15.36
N GLU A 286 13.89 -29.12 14.11
CA GLU A 286 12.55 -28.63 13.74
C GLU A 286 11.43 -29.53 14.29
N PHE A 287 11.61 -30.84 14.20
CA PHE A 287 10.68 -31.83 14.74
C PHE A 287 10.54 -31.70 16.25
N HIS A 288 11.64 -31.58 16.99
CA HIS A 288 11.61 -31.34 18.44
C HIS A 288 10.92 -30.01 18.78
N ALA A 289 11.20 -28.95 18.03
CA ALA A 289 10.54 -27.65 18.22
C ALA A 289 9.03 -27.74 17.99
N LEU A 290 8.59 -28.49 16.96
CA LEU A 290 7.19 -28.77 16.69
C LEU A 290 6.55 -29.51 17.87
N ILE A 291 7.13 -30.63 18.33
CA ILE A 291 6.60 -31.39 19.46
C ILE A 291 6.56 -30.55 20.73
N LYS A 292 7.61 -29.75 21.00
CA LYS A 292 7.63 -28.82 22.14
C LYS A 292 6.50 -27.80 22.06
N ARG A 293 6.21 -27.24 20.88
CA ARG A 293 5.10 -26.29 20.70
C ARG A 293 3.74 -26.91 21.02
N TRP A 294 3.54 -28.19 20.71
CA TRP A 294 2.34 -28.93 21.10
C TRP A 294 2.31 -29.19 22.61
N ALA A 295 3.42 -29.63 23.20
CA ALA A 295 3.51 -29.83 24.65
C ALA A 295 3.29 -28.53 25.45
N ASP A 296 3.85 -27.40 25.02
CA ASP A 296 3.63 -26.08 25.64
C ASP A 296 2.15 -25.62 25.53
N ARG A 297 1.46 -26.00 24.44
CA ARG A 297 0.03 -25.72 24.28
C ARG A 297 -0.77 -26.52 25.30
N ASP A 298 -0.47 -27.81 25.46
CA ASP A 298 -1.12 -28.65 26.45
C ASP A 298 -0.82 -28.17 27.88
N ALA A 299 0.40 -27.70 28.16
CA ALA A 299 0.77 -27.13 29.45
C ALA A 299 -0.07 -25.90 29.82
N LYS A 300 -0.61 -25.15 28.85
CA LYS A 300 -1.50 -24.00 29.12
C LYS A 300 -2.93 -24.44 29.47
N ILE A 301 -3.36 -25.61 29.01
CA ILE A 301 -4.71 -26.12 29.24
C ILE A 301 -4.76 -26.82 30.60
N GLU A 302 -5.52 -26.26 31.54
CA GLU A 302 -5.60 -26.76 32.92
C GLU A 302 -5.97 -28.24 33.02
N ALA A 303 -6.92 -28.70 32.20
CA ALA A 303 -7.32 -30.10 32.14
C ALA A 303 -6.19 -31.06 31.71
N HIS A 304 -5.24 -30.60 30.90
CA HIS A 304 -4.13 -31.43 30.41
C HIS A 304 -2.92 -31.41 31.36
N ARG A 305 -2.85 -30.44 32.29
CA ARG A 305 -1.73 -30.34 33.25
C ARG A 305 -1.66 -31.53 34.22
N GLY A 306 -2.81 -32.07 34.61
CA GLY A 306 -2.88 -33.21 35.53
C GLY A 306 -2.46 -34.55 34.91
N ALA A 307 -2.71 -34.74 33.62
CA ALA A 307 -2.31 -35.95 32.89
C ALA A 307 -0.84 -35.89 32.43
N GLY A 308 -0.35 -34.68 32.12
CA GLY A 308 0.98 -34.48 31.56
C GLY A 308 1.12 -35.00 30.12
N VAL A 309 2.23 -34.68 29.47
CA VAL A 309 2.60 -35.23 28.16
C VAL A 309 3.81 -36.15 28.37
N PRO A 310 3.76 -37.43 27.96
CA PRO A 310 4.89 -38.34 28.11
C PRO A 310 6.20 -37.75 27.56
N GLY A 311 7.26 -37.79 28.37
CA GLY A 311 8.56 -37.20 28.02
C GLY A 311 8.70 -35.70 28.29
N PHE A 312 7.66 -35.03 28.78
CA PHE A 312 7.69 -33.61 29.17
C PHE A 312 7.30 -33.43 30.64
N ASN A 313 8.03 -32.56 31.34
CA ASN A 313 7.69 -32.14 32.70
C ASN A 313 7.10 -30.73 32.66
N PHE A 314 5.90 -30.54 33.20
CA PHE A 314 5.27 -29.23 33.31
C PHE A 314 5.72 -28.54 34.61
N ARG A 315 6.13 -27.28 34.51
CA ARG A 315 6.56 -26.45 35.65
C ARG A 315 5.77 -25.13 35.64
N GLU A 316 5.35 -24.69 36.81
CA GLU A 316 4.72 -23.38 37.00
C GLU A 316 5.77 -22.37 37.43
N GLU A 317 5.82 -21.22 36.75
CA GLU A 317 6.66 -20.08 37.10
C GLU A 317 5.75 -18.85 37.23
N LYS A 318 5.75 -18.20 38.40
CA LYS A 318 4.97 -16.98 38.64
C LYS A 318 5.86 -15.76 38.41
N VAL A 319 5.46 -14.90 37.48
CA VAL A 319 6.15 -13.65 37.11
C VAL A 319 5.21 -12.47 37.36
N ALA A 320 5.74 -11.29 37.72
CA ALA A 320 4.94 -10.09 37.97
C ALA A 320 4.13 -9.68 36.72
N ALA A 321 2.92 -9.17 36.95
CA ALA A 321 1.96 -8.80 35.91
C ALA A 321 2.36 -7.52 35.16
#